data_AF-A0A1I4V1R4-F1
#
_entry.id   AF-A0A1I4V1R4-F1
#
_cell.length_a   1.000
_cell.length_b   1.000
_cell.length_c   1.000
_cell.angle_alpha   90.00
_cell.angle_beta   90.00
_cell.angle_gamma   90.00
#
_symmetry.space_group_name_H-M   'P 1'
#
loop_
_entity.id
_entity.type
_entity.pdbx_description
1 polymer ?
#
loop_
_entity_poly.entity_id
_entity_poly.type
_entity_poly.pdbx_seq_one_letter_code
_entity_poly.pdbx_strand_id
1 'polypeptide(L)'
;IFVERLWRNVKYEDVYLKGYANMAELMVGLAQYFAFYNAQRPHQSLRYQTPDQVHRDGIGGGALIVDRYGDDGETPQEKSGTGQRRAADEVEMGTA
;
A
#
# COMPACT_ATOMS: atom_id res chain seq x y z
N ILE A 1 -9.06 0.20 -6.52
CA ILE A 1 -9.45 -1.02 -7.28
C ILE A 1 -8.71 -2.31 -6.85
N PHE A 2 -7.41 -2.28 -6.54
CA PHE A 2 -6.67 -3.52 -6.16
C PHE A 2 -7.13 -4.08 -4.81
N VAL A 3 -7.23 -3.22 -3.79
CA VAL A 3 -7.65 -3.59 -2.43
C VAL A 3 -9.09 -4.09 -2.40
N GLU A 4 -9.99 -3.48 -3.18
CA GLU A 4 -11.39 -3.86 -3.27
C GLU A 4 -11.56 -5.24 -3.92
N ARG A 5 -10.78 -5.55 -4.97
CA ARG A 5 -10.78 -6.88 -5.61
C ARG A 5 -10.19 -7.95 -4.70
N LEU A 6 -9.10 -7.62 -3.99
CA LEU A 6 -8.50 -8.49 -2.98
C LEU A 6 -9.52 -8.89 -1.92
N TRP A 7 -10.14 -7.90 -1.26
CA TRP A 7 -11.08 -8.16 -0.17
C TRP A 7 -12.35 -8.88 -0.61
N ARG A 8 -12.79 -8.70 -1.85
CA ARG A 8 -13.86 -9.54 -2.40
C ARG A 8 -13.44 -11.01 -2.43
N ASN A 9 -12.27 -11.32 -2.99
CA ASN A 9 -11.81 -12.71 -3.08
C ASN A 9 -11.60 -13.34 -1.70
N VAL A 10 -10.96 -12.63 -0.76
CA VAL A 10 -10.76 -13.11 0.63
C VAL A 10 -12.09 -13.51 1.28
N LYS A 11 -13.13 -12.69 1.14
CA LYS A 11 -14.44 -12.97 1.74
C LYS A 11 -15.08 -14.22 1.14
N TYR A 12 -15.13 -14.31 -0.19
CA TYR A 12 -15.88 -15.36 -0.88
C TYR A 12 -15.13 -16.68 -1.01
N GLU A 13 -13.81 -16.66 -1.09
CA GLU A 13 -12.98 -17.86 -1.27
C GLU A 13 -12.47 -18.44 0.06
N ASP A 14 -12.46 -17.64 1.15
CA ASP A 14 -11.91 -18.07 2.44
C ASP A 14 -12.90 -17.90 3.59
N VAL A 15 -13.21 -16.64 3.96
CA VAL A 15 -13.92 -16.34 5.21
C VAL A 15 -15.32 -16.93 5.24
N TYR A 16 -16.11 -16.74 4.18
CA TYR A 16 -17.49 -17.23 4.12
C TYR A 16 -17.58 -18.75 3.95
N LEU A 17 -16.55 -19.39 3.39
CA LEU A 17 -16.53 -20.84 3.20
C LEU A 17 -16.09 -21.58 4.45
N LYS A 18 -15.09 -21.05 5.16
CA LYS A 18 -14.47 -21.73 6.31
C LYS A 18 -15.18 -21.46 7.63
N GLY A 19 -15.87 -20.33 7.77
CA GLY A 19 -16.71 -20.06 8.95
C GLY A 19 -15.95 -20.20 10.28
N TYR A 20 -14.75 -19.61 10.36
CA TYR A 20 -13.84 -19.76 11.50
C TYR A 20 -14.54 -19.52 12.85
N ALA A 21 -14.25 -20.37 13.84
CA ALA A 21 -14.94 -20.36 15.12
C ALA A 21 -14.41 -19.28 16.08
N ASN A 22 -13.14 -18.90 15.91
CA ASN A 22 -12.47 -17.93 16.77
C ASN A 22 -11.41 -17.11 16.01
N MET A 23 -10.92 -16.05 16.67
CA MET A 23 -9.97 -15.13 16.08
C MET A 23 -8.61 -15.79 15.77
N ALA A 24 -8.15 -16.72 16.60
CA ALA A 24 -6.85 -17.36 16.38
C ALA A 24 -6.85 -18.20 15.10
N GLU A 25 -7.91 -18.97 14.87
CA GLU A 25 -8.11 -19.74 13.63
C GLU A 25 -8.21 -18.82 12.40
N LEU A 26 -8.98 -17.73 12.51
CA LEU A 26 -9.10 -16.75 11.43
C LEU A 26 -7.74 -16.17 11.05
N MET A 27 -6.90 -15.81 12.03
CA MET A 27 -5.57 -15.24 11.77
C MET A 27 -4.66 -16.23 11.04
N VAL A 28 -4.64 -17.50 11.47
CA VAL A 28 -3.87 -18.57 10.80
C VAL A 28 -4.39 -18.78 9.38
N GLY A 29 -5.71 -18.85 9.22
CA GLY A 29 -6.37 -19.06 7.94
C GLY A 29 -6.11 -17.93 6.94
N LEU A 30 -6.22 -16.67 7.37
CA LEU A 30 -5.88 -15.51 6.56
C LEU A 30 -4.40 -15.49 6.18
N ALA A 31 -3.50 -15.82 7.10
CA ALA A 31 -2.06 -15.90 6.80
C ALA A 31 -1.78 -16.93 5.69
N GLN A 32 -2.42 -18.11 5.75
CA GLN A 32 -2.33 -19.13 4.71
C GLN A 32 -2.91 -18.64 3.37
N TYR A 33 -4.08 -18.00 3.41
CA TYR A 33 -4.73 -17.47 2.21
C TYR A 33 -3.86 -16.41 1.52
N PHE A 34 -3.32 -15.44 2.27
CA PHE A 34 -2.47 -14.40 1.70
C PHE A 34 -1.14 -14.94 1.17
N ALA A 35 -0.53 -15.93 1.85
CA ALA A 35 0.65 -16.62 1.32
C ALA A 35 0.37 -17.27 -0.04
N PHE A 36 -0.78 -17.96 -0.18
CA PHE A 36 -1.21 -18.52 -1.46
C PHE A 36 -1.50 -17.43 -2.51
N TYR A 37 -2.27 -16.41 -2.14
CA TYR A 37 -2.68 -15.33 -3.05
C TYR A 37 -1.46 -14.60 -3.63
N ASN A 38 -0.46 -14.30 -2.80
CA ASN A 38 0.72 -13.53 -3.21
C ASN A 38 1.74 -14.37 -3.97
N ALA A 39 1.94 -15.64 -3.59
CA ALA A 39 3.01 -16.46 -4.14
C ALA A 39 2.59 -17.31 -5.35
N GLN A 40 1.32 -17.75 -5.40
CA GLN A 40 0.89 -18.79 -6.34
C GLN A 40 -0.18 -18.35 -7.33
N ARG A 41 -1.05 -17.39 -6.95
CA ARG A 41 -2.18 -17.01 -7.80
C ARG A 41 -1.76 -16.03 -8.91
N PRO A 42 -1.89 -16.38 -10.20
CA PRO A 42 -1.66 -15.44 -11.28
C PRO A 42 -2.83 -14.45 -11.41
N HIS A 43 -2.52 -13.17 -11.63
CA HIS A 43 -3.52 -12.12 -11.74
C HIS A 43 -3.53 -11.48 -13.13
N GLN A 44 -4.69 -11.43 -13.78
CA GLN A 44 -4.84 -10.84 -15.12
C GLN A 44 -4.35 -9.39 -15.20
N SER A 45 -4.66 -8.58 -14.18
CA SER A 45 -4.18 -7.20 -14.09
C SER A 45 -2.66 -7.08 -13.94
N LEU A 46 -1.99 -8.16 -13.54
CA LEU A 46 -0.54 -8.28 -13.39
C LEU A 46 0.07 -9.10 -14.54
N ARG A 47 -0.57 -9.11 -15.73
CA ARG A 47 -0.12 -9.90 -16.89
C ARG A 47 0.09 -11.39 -16.57
N TYR A 48 -0.80 -11.93 -15.73
CA TYR A 48 -0.74 -13.31 -15.24
C TYR A 48 0.49 -13.63 -14.37
N GLN A 49 1.18 -12.63 -13.84
CA GLN A 49 2.17 -12.80 -12.79
C GLN A 49 1.52 -12.81 -11.40
N THR A 50 2.28 -13.26 -10.41
CA THR A 50 1.87 -13.21 -9.01
C THR A 50 2.28 -11.87 -8.38
N PRO A 51 1.59 -11.41 -7.31
CA PRO A 51 1.98 -10.19 -6.60
C PRO A 51 3.45 -10.23 -6.15
N ASP A 52 3.93 -11.35 -5.63
CA ASP A 52 5.33 -11.49 -5.19
C ASP A 52 6.35 -11.33 -6.32
N GLN A 53 6.02 -11.77 -7.53
CA GLN A 53 6.89 -11.56 -8.70
C GLN A 53 6.95 -10.07 -9.05
N VAL A 54 5.78 -9.45 -9.20
CA VAL A 54 5.65 -8.02 -9.53
C VAL A 54 6.35 -7.12 -8.50
N HIS A 55 6.21 -7.42 -7.20
CA HIS A 55 6.86 -6.64 -6.14
C HIS A 55 8.38 -6.82 -6.12
N ARG A 56 8.89 -8.03 -6.37
CA ARG A 56 10.34 -8.27 -6.45
C ARG A 56 10.97 -7.62 -7.67
N ASP A 57 10.29 -7.65 -8.81
CA ASP A 57 10.81 -7.12 -10.07
C ASP A 57 10.67 -5.59 -10.16
N GLY A 58 9.88 -4.98 -9.26
CA GLY A 58 9.54 -3.55 -9.31
C GLY A 58 8.58 -3.19 -10.45
N ILE A 59 8.04 -4.20 -11.16
CA ILE A 59 7.20 -4.03 -12.36
C ILE A 59 5.73 -4.03 -11.95
N GLY A 60 5.28 -2.96 -11.30
CA GLY A 60 3.85 -2.85 -10.94
C GLY A 60 3.44 -1.68 -10.06
N GLY A 61 4.32 -0.70 -9.83
CA GLY A 61 3.97 0.50 -9.09
C GLY A 61 3.78 0.30 -7.59
N GLY A 62 4.35 -0.77 -7.02
CA GLY A 62 4.61 -0.82 -5.57
C GLY A 62 5.44 0.41 -5.21
N ALA A 63 5.01 1.15 -4.19
CA ALA A 63 5.70 2.37 -3.78
C ALA A 63 7.16 2.06 -3.47
N LEU A 64 8.10 2.67 -4.19
CA LEU A 64 9.51 2.68 -3.83
C LEU A 64 9.61 3.45 -2.50
N ILE A 65 9.70 2.73 -1.39
CA ILE A 65 10.08 3.33 -0.11
C ILE A 65 11.59 3.56 -0.20
N VAL A 66 11.97 4.72 -0.73
CA VAL A 66 13.33 5.21 -0.59
C VAL A 66 13.52 5.46 0.90
N ASP A 67 14.47 4.78 1.53
CA ASP A 67 14.87 5.10 2.88
C ASP A 67 15.54 6.48 2.87
N ARG A 68 14.73 7.51 3.12
CA ARG A 68 15.16 8.91 3.22
C ARG A 68 15.76 9.21 4.59
N TYR A 69 15.61 8.30 5.54
CA TYR A 69 15.97 8.46 6.94
C TYR A 69 16.86 7.31 7.43
N GLY A 70 17.68 6.76 6.52
CA GLY A 70 18.84 5.98 6.93
C GLY A 70 19.60 6.79 7.98
N ASP A 71 20.04 6.13 9.04
CA ASP A 71 20.84 6.75 10.10
C ASP A 71 22.25 7.03 9.56
N ASP A 72 22.36 8.01 8.66
CA ASP A 72 23.62 8.61 8.28
C ASP A 72 23.95 9.72 9.28
N GLY A 73 24.78 9.37 10.25
CA GLY A 73 25.51 10.32 11.07
C GLY A 73 26.09 11.44 10.18
N GLU A 74 25.59 12.65 10.43
CA GLU A 74 25.65 13.89 9.67
C GLU A 74 26.82 14.12 8.69
N THR A 75 26.49 14.77 7.57
CA THR A 75 27.06 16.11 7.29
C THR A 75 26.05 16.97 6.49
N PRO A 76 25.68 18.18 6.95
CA PRO A 76 24.76 19.06 6.22
C PRO A 76 25.48 19.86 5.12
N GLN A 77 24.95 19.87 3.88
CA GLN A 77 25.16 21.02 2.99
C GLN A 77 23.99 21.28 2.03
N GLU A 78 23.79 22.58 1.78
CA GLU A 78 22.54 23.27 1.47
C GLU A 78 22.07 23.31 -0.02
N LYS A 79 20.73 23.46 -0.15
CA LYS A 79 19.95 24.35 -1.06
C LYS A 79 19.86 24.07 -2.57
N SER A 80 18.61 23.86 -3.04
CA SER A 80 17.81 24.89 -3.75
C SER A 80 16.49 24.29 -4.31
N GLY A 81 15.36 25.00 -4.18
CA GLY A 81 14.14 24.69 -4.95
C GLY A 81 12.80 24.92 -4.26
N THR A 82 12.47 26.19 -4.03
CA THR A 82 11.22 26.79 -3.54
C THR A 82 9.91 26.03 -3.82
N GLY A 83 9.19 25.64 -2.75
CA GLY A 83 7.76 25.32 -2.78
C GLY A 83 7.01 26.28 -1.86
N GLN A 84 6.53 27.40 -2.39
CA GLN A 84 5.70 28.35 -1.64
C GLN A 84 4.34 27.71 -1.31
N ARG A 85 4.12 27.38 -0.04
CA ARG A 85 2.78 27.23 0.54
C ARG A 85 2.39 28.59 1.11
N ARG A 86 1.37 29.25 0.55
CA ARG A 86 0.71 30.38 1.23
C ARG A 86 -0.53 29.85 1.94
N ALA A 87 -0.56 30.04 3.25
CA ALA A 87 -1.74 29.85 4.08
C ALA A 87 -2.73 31.02 3.86
N ALA A 88 -4.01 30.76 4.11
CA ALA A 88 -5.11 31.72 4.01
C ALA A 88 -5.30 32.45 5.35
N ASP A 89 -5.39 33.78 5.28
CA ASP A 89 -5.98 34.75 6.22
C ASP A 89 -5.45 36.15 5.77
N GLU A 90 -6.18 37.27 5.71
CA GLU A 90 -7.43 37.73 6.31
C GLU A 90 -8.19 38.62 5.29
N VAL A 91 -9.52 38.61 5.32
CA VAL A 91 -10.36 39.57 4.58
C VAL A 91 -10.56 40.81 5.45
N GLU A 92 -9.84 41.90 5.18
CA GLU A 92 -10.25 43.23 5.62
C GLU A 92 -11.18 43.85 4.57
N MET A 93 -12.48 43.91 4.89
CA MET A 93 -13.45 44.73 4.16
C MET A 93 -13.34 46.19 4.62
N GLY A 94 -12.85 47.05 3.73
CA GLY A 94 -12.75 48.50 3.95
C GLY A 94 -13.28 49.30 2.77
N THR A 95 -14.57 49.65 2.86
CA THR A 95 -15.23 50.90 2.41
C THR A 95 -14.83 51.57 1.09
N ALA A 96 -15.82 51.70 0.20
CA ALA A 96 -16.20 52.96 -0.45
C ALA A 96 -17.70 52.95 -0.76
#